data_AF-A0A938DB28-F1
#
_entry.id   AF-A0A938DB28-F1
#
_cell.length_a   1.000
_cell.length_b   1.000
_cell.length_c   1.000
_cell.angle_alpha   90.00
_cell.angle_beta   90.00
_cell.angle_gamma   90.00
#
_symmetry.space_group_name_H-M   'P 1'
#
loop_
_entity.id
_entity.type
_entity.pdbx_description
1 polymer ?
#
loop_
_entity_poly.entity_id
_entity_poly.type
_entity_poly.pdbx_seq_one_letter_code
_entity_poly.pdbx_strand_id
1 'polypeptide(L)'
;MDTIAVHQKSKITASPPAVMRDKKYNDQYMVQIAHRASLPEITVLLHASAIRENGLRLLKTGHIAQGAELLGKARRIFSEAVLSEETRLVAESFQYPAEAYLYFTRGEQTEAEAALITSIGLCQALRDAYDHEIEVRRIHLARNLIRVRAAMNRRADALDMGSHLVRYLEGVEECWPLHDFPMTRPPDHLLIDERFALMDQILGEIALLVPPGRAMSRRLVASRAGWLFAEDKPSTGEFAAVDAWLAARRAAVDGDASTFLVHTRAFFAGGRGYLFRAWRELTLDLIACCQYIAPDKPELWRNLDDDGVGNAT
;
A
#
# COMPACT_ATOMS: atom_id res chain seq x y z
N MET A 1 9.18 46.14 -32.89
CA MET A 1 7.87 45.63 -32.46
C MET A 1 7.87 44.16 -32.83
N ASP A 2 8.42 43.31 -31.96
CA ASP A 2 8.53 41.86 -32.20
C ASP A 2 7.56 41.13 -31.29
N THR A 3 6.57 40.49 -31.92
CA THR A 3 5.51 39.74 -31.27
C THR A 3 5.99 38.29 -31.09
N ILE A 4 6.37 37.92 -29.87
CA ILE A 4 6.72 36.53 -29.54
C ILE A 4 5.42 35.73 -29.41
N ALA A 5 5.21 34.80 -30.33
CA ALA A 5 4.11 33.86 -30.31
C ALA A 5 4.30 32.85 -29.17
N VAL A 6 3.40 32.89 -28.18
CA VAL A 6 3.30 31.90 -27.11
C VAL A 6 2.65 30.64 -27.68
N HIS A 7 3.44 29.59 -27.86
CA HIS A 7 2.94 28.26 -28.17
C HIS A 7 2.13 27.71 -26.98
N GLN A 8 0.84 27.48 -27.21
CA GLN A 8 -0.03 26.69 -26.35
C GLN A 8 0.55 25.29 -26.16
N LYS A 9 0.99 24.98 -24.94
CA LYS A 9 1.32 23.62 -24.52
C LYS A 9 0.03 22.81 -24.48
N SER A 10 -0.05 21.79 -25.34
CA SER A 10 -1.04 20.72 -25.29
C SER A 10 -1.06 20.10 -23.89
N LYS A 11 -2.20 20.19 -23.20
CA LYS A 11 -2.48 19.44 -21.96
C LYS A 11 -2.47 17.95 -22.29
N ILE A 12 -1.34 17.28 -22.02
CA ILE A 12 -1.27 15.83 -21.97
C ILE A 12 -1.91 15.42 -20.64
N THR A 13 -3.23 15.29 -20.60
CA THR A 13 -3.91 14.56 -19.53
C THR A 13 -3.75 13.08 -19.82
N ALA A 14 -2.57 12.53 -19.52
CA ALA A 14 -2.45 11.09 -19.38
C ALA A 14 -3.33 10.70 -18.19
N SER A 15 -4.49 10.10 -18.47
CA SER A 15 -5.28 9.45 -17.43
C SER A 15 -4.34 8.49 -16.69
N PRO A 16 -4.25 8.54 -15.36
CA PRO A 16 -3.42 7.59 -14.64
C PRO A 16 -3.82 6.17 -15.08
N PRO A 17 -2.85 5.27 -15.31
CA PRO A 17 -3.17 3.87 -15.61
C PRO A 17 -4.17 3.42 -14.55
N ALA A 18 -5.23 2.75 -14.99
CA ALA A 18 -6.36 2.37 -14.14
C ALA A 18 -5.84 1.53 -12.97
N VAL A 19 -5.46 2.23 -11.89
CA VAL A 19 -4.93 1.66 -10.65
C VAL A 19 -5.94 0.60 -10.27
N MET A 20 -5.48 -0.65 -10.12
CA MET A 20 -6.29 -1.76 -9.68
C MET A 20 -7.18 -1.30 -8.55
N ARG A 21 -8.46 -1.11 -8.84
CA ARG A 21 -9.44 -0.86 -7.81
C ARG A 21 -9.56 -2.19 -7.08
N ASP A 22 -9.49 -2.19 -5.75
CA ASP A 22 -9.74 -3.37 -4.89
C ASP A 22 -10.95 -4.21 -5.36
N LYS A 23 -11.92 -3.53 -6.00
CA LYS A 23 -13.06 -4.13 -6.70
C LYS A 23 -12.69 -5.21 -7.73
N LYS A 24 -11.65 -5.00 -8.55
CA LYS A 24 -11.22 -5.95 -9.59
C LYS A 24 -10.73 -7.28 -8.98
N TYR A 25 -10.04 -7.21 -7.85
CA TYR A 25 -9.57 -8.42 -7.15
C TYR A 25 -10.74 -9.21 -6.55
N ASN A 26 -11.68 -8.53 -5.89
CA ASN A 26 -12.88 -9.19 -5.36
C ASN A 26 -13.68 -9.89 -6.48
N ASP A 27 -13.82 -9.23 -7.64
CA ASP A 27 -14.53 -9.78 -8.79
C ASP A 27 -13.80 -11.03 -9.34
N GLN A 28 -12.47 -11.01 -9.47
CA GLN A 28 -11.68 -12.18 -9.90
C GLN A 28 -11.81 -13.35 -8.92
N TYR A 29 -11.76 -13.07 -7.62
CA TYR A 29 -11.87 -14.07 -6.57
C TYR A 29 -13.27 -14.70 -6.54
N MET A 30 -14.32 -13.90 -6.74
CA MET A 30 -15.69 -14.39 -6.86
C MET A 30 -15.90 -15.27 -8.09
N VAL A 31 -15.21 -15.00 -9.21
CA VAL A 31 -15.24 -15.88 -10.38
C VAL A 31 -14.62 -17.24 -10.07
N GLN A 32 -13.46 -17.27 -9.41
CA GLN A 32 -12.81 -18.53 -9.01
C GLN A 32 -13.73 -19.37 -8.10
N ILE A 33 -14.37 -18.75 -7.11
CA ILE A 33 -15.29 -19.42 -6.19
C ILE A 33 -16.57 -19.87 -6.90
N ALA A 34 -17.08 -19.10 -7.87
CA ALA A 34 -18.31 -19.44 -8.56
C ALA A 34 -18.27 -20.80 -9.29
N HIS A 35 -17.07 -21.30 -9.59
CA HIS A 35 -16.87 -22.62 -10.17
C HIS A 35 -16.98 -23.78 -9.17
N ARG A 36 -16.91 -23.50 -7.86
CA ARG A 36 -16.82 -24.52 -6.79
C ARG A 36 -17.93 -24.40 -5.75
N ALA A 37 -18.40 -23.19 -5.49
CA ALA A 37 -19.49 -22.92 -4.57
C ALA A 37 -20.85 -23.15 -5.26
N SER A 38 -21.83 -23.57 -4.47
CA SER A 38 -23.22 -23.65 -4.91
C SER A 38 -23.81 -22.26 -5.13
N LEU A 39 -24.87 -22.17 -5.95
CA LEU A 39 -25.56 -20.90 -6.19
C LEU A 39 -26.09 -20.22 -4.89
N PRO A 40 -26.65 -20.95 -3.90
CA PRO A 40 -27.00 -20.37 -2.60
C PRO A 40 -25.80 -19.73 -1.88
N GLU A 41 -24.65 -20.39 -1.85
CA GLU A 41 -23.43 -19.87 -1.24
C GLU A 41 -22.93 -18.59 -1.93
N ILE A 42 -22.89 -18.59 -3.26
CA ILE A 42 -22.50 -17.41 -4.05
C ILE A 42 -23.43 -16.23 -3.73
N THR A 43 -24.73 -16.50 -3.60
CA THR A 43 -25.74 -15.48 -3.26
C THR A 43 -25.47 -14.88 -1.88
N VAL A 44 -25.14 -15.72 -0.89
CA VAL A 44 -24.75 -15.29 0.46
C VAL A 44 -23.49 -14.42 0.41
N LEU A 45 -22.45 -14.85 -0.29
CA LEU A 45 -21.19 -14.11 -0.43
C LEU A 45 -21.39 -12.73 -1.07
N LEU A 46 -22.12 -12.66 -2.17
CA LEU A 46 -22.40 -11.41 -2.87
C LEU A 46 -23.21 -10.45 -2.00
N HIS A 47 -24.24 -10.95 -1.30
CA HIS A 47 -25.07 -10.14 -0.42
C HIS A 47 -24.26 -9.58 0.76
N ALA A 48 -23.49 -10.44 1.45
CA ALA A 48 -22.61 -10.01 2.54
C ALA A 48 -21.54 -9.01 2.05
N SER A 49 -20.95 -9.25 0.87
CA SER A 49 -19.96 -8.35 0.26
C SER A 49 -20.54 -6.96 -0.01
N ALA A 50 -21.72 -6.86 -0.61
CA ALA A 50 -22.35 -5.57 -0.90
C ALA A 50 -22.60 -4.75 0.38
N ILE A 51 -23.07 -5.41 1.45
CA ILE A 51 -23.28 -4.76 2.76
C ILE A 51 -21.95 -4.33 3.37
N ARG A 52 -20.93 -5.20 3.35
CA ARG A 52 -19.58 -4.90 3.85
C ARG A 52 -18.96 -3.69 3.14
N GLU A 53 -19.04 -3.62 1.82
CA GLU A 53 -18.52 -2.49 1.03
C GLU A 53 -19.23 -1.17 1.37
N ASN A 54 -20.54 -1.21 1.61
CA ASN A 54 -21.28 -0.05 2.09
C ASN A 54 -20.83 0.36 3.51
N GLY A 55 -20.60 -0.62 4.40
CA GLY A 55 -20.05 -0.40 5.73
C GLY A 55 -18.69 0.29 5.66
N LEU A 56 -17.75 -0.24 4.86
CA LEU A 56 -16.43 0.33 4.64
C LEU A 56 -16.50 1.77 4.09
N ARG A 57 -17.42 2.05 3.16
CA ARG A 57 -17.62 3.40 2.64
C ARG A 57 -18.03 4.38 3.73
N LEU A 58 -18.97 3.99 4.60
CA LEU A 58 -19.42 4.80 5.74
C LEU A 58 -18.29 5.05 6.75
N LEU A 59 -17.46 4.03 7.03
CA LEU A 59 -16.30 4.20 7.90
C LEU A 59 -15.30 5.22 7.32
N LYS A 60 -15.01 5.14 6.01
CA LYS A 60 -14.10 6.07 5.33
C LYS A 60 -14.59 7.52 5.35
N THR A 61 -15.90 7.75 5.42
CA THR A 61 -16.50 9.10 5.52
C THR A 61 -16.82 9.51 6.97
N GLY A 62 -16.33 8.78 7.97
CA GLY A 62 -16.46 9.13 9.40
C GLY A 62 -17.77 8.70 10.07
N HIS A 63 -18.66 7.98 9.37
CA HIS A 63 -19.91 7.46 9.95
C HIS A 63 -19.69 6.13 10.68
N ILE A 64 -18.89 6.16 11.76
CA ILE A 64 -18.35 4.97 12.44
C ILE A 64 -19.45 4.02 12.95
N ALA A 65 -20.49 4.54 13.59
CA ALA A 65 -21.56 3.72 14.16
C ALA A 65 -22.36 2.96 13.09
N GLN A 66 -22.78 3.65 12.03
CA GLN A 66 -23.52 3.05 10.91
C GLN A 66 -22.65 2.05 10.12
N GLY A 67 -21.37 2.40 9.91
CA GLY A 67 -20.42 1.47 9.30
C GLY A 67 -20.26 0.19 10.09
N ALA A 68 -20.12 0.28 11.42
CA ALA A 68 -20.05 -0.88 12.30
C ALA A 68 -21.32 -1.74 12.28
N GLU A 69 -22.50 -1.13 12.24
CA GLU A 69 -23.77 -1.84 12.12
C GLU A 69 -23.82 -2.68 10.83
N LEU A 70 -23.43 -2.09 9.69
CA LEU A 70 -23.39 -2.79 8.40
C LEU A 70 -22.36 -3.92 8.42
N LEU A 71 -21.16 -3.72 8.98
CA LEU A 71 -20.17 -4.78 9.09
C LEU A 71 -20.68 -5.95 9.96
N GLY A 72 -21.32 -5.66 11.09
CA GLY A 72 -21.96 -6.68 11.93
C GLY A 72 -23.09 -7.42 11.21
N LYS A 73 -23.88 -6.71 10.39
CA LYS A 73 -24.91 -7.33 9.54
C LYS A 73 -24.30 -8.25 8.49
N ALA A 74 -23.22 -7.83 7.82
CA ALA A 74 -22.52 -8.66 6.84
C ALA A 74 -21.99 -9.96 7.47
N ARG A 75 -21.42 -9.88 8.68
CA ARG A 75 -20.98 -11.06 9.44
C ARG A 75 -22.13 -12.03 9.72
N ARG A 76 -23.24 -11.54 10.29
CA ARG A 76 -24.42 -12.37 10.59
C ARG A 76 -24.91 -13.16 9.37
N ILE A 77 -24.96 -12.52 8.20
CA ILE A 77 -25.44 -13.15 6.95
C ILE A 77 -24.68 -14.44 6.62
N PHE A 78 -23.35 -14.44 6.69
CA PHE A 78 -22.59 -15.65 6.36
C PHE A 78 -22.37 -16.57 7.57
N SER A 79 -22.43 -16.07 8.81
CA SER A 79 -22.33 -16.90 10.02
C SER A 79 -23.59 -17.74 10.29
N GLU A 80 -24.76 -17.27 9.83
CA GLU A 80 -26.04 -17.99 9.97
C GLU A 80 -26.34 -18.88 8.74
N ALA A 81 -25.57 -18.73 7.66
CA ALA A 81 -25.74 -19.53 6.46
C ALA A 81 -25.04 -20.90 6.58
N VAL A 82 -25.61 -21.91 5.92
CA VAL A 82 -24.96 -23.22 5.74
C VAL A 82 -23.98 -23.09 4.58
N LEU A 83 -22.71 -22.86 4.88
CA LEU A 83 -21.62 -22.73 3.91
C LEU A 83 -20.70 -23.95 3.97
N SER A 84 -20.15 -24.34 2.84
CA SER A 84 -18.97 -25.21 2.81
C SER A 84 -17.79 -24.52 3.49
N GLU A 85 -16.81 -25.32 3.91
CA GLU A 85 -15.63 -24.82 4.59
C GLU A 85 -14.84 -23.81 3.73
N GLU A 86 -14.64 -24.10 2.44
CA GLU A 86 -14.00 -23.17 1.49
C GLU A 86 -14.73 -21.81 1.46
N THR A 87 -16.04 -21.83 1.24
CA THR A 87 -16.87 -20.61 1.18
C THR A 87 -16.84 -19.83 2.49
N ARG A 88 -16.84 -20.51 3.64
CA ARG A 88 -16.73 -19.87 4.96
C ARG A 88 -15.39 -19.17 5.13
N LEU A 89 -14.29 -19.84 4.80
CA LEU A 89 -12.94 -19.27 4.86
C LEU A 89 -12.81 -18.04 3.95
N VAL A 90 -13.39 -18.09 2.74
CA VAL A 90 -13.47 -16.92 1.86
C VAL A 90 -14.20 -15.79 2.57
N ALA A 91 -15.43 -16.01 3.05
CA ALA A 91 -16.24 -14.97 3.66
C ALA A 91 -15.48 -14.29 4.82
N GLU A 92 -14.85 -15.08 5.68
CA GLU A 92 -14.03 -14.61 6.79
C GLU A 92 -12.80 -13.84 6.32
N SER A 93 -12.10 -14.32 5.28
CA SER A 93 -10.91 -13.65 4.75
C SER A 93 -11.20 -12.21 4.32
N PHE A 94 -12.43 -11.89 3.87
CA PHE A 94 -12.88 -10.54 3.54
C PHE A 94 -13.51 -9.78 4.71
N GLN A 95 -14.14 -10.48 5.64
CA GLN A 95 -14.75 -9.83 6.79
C GLN A 95 -13.70 -9.28 7.76
N TYR A 96 -12.67 -10.06 8.09
CA TYR A 96 -11.66 -9.65 9.07
C TYR A 96 -10.93 -8.35 8.72
N PRO A 97 -10.49 -8.10 7.47
CA PRO A 97 -9.87 -6.82 7.10
C PRO A 97 -10.82 -5.63 7.22
N ALA A 98 -12.12 -5.84 6.96
CA ALA A 98 -13.11 -4.78 7.12
C ALA A 98 -13.32 -4.42 8.59
N GLU A 99 -13.34 -5.42 9.46
CA GLU A 99 -13.39 -5.22 10.91
C GLU A 99 -12.08 -4.65 11.46
N ALA A 100 -10.93 -5.07 10.93
CA ALA A 100 -9.65 -4.46 11.26
C ALA A 100 -9.64 -2.95 10.98
N TYR A 101 -10.25 -2.53 9.86
CA TYR A 101 -10.41 -1.11 9.57
C TYR A 101 -11.33 -0.40 10.57
N LEU A 102 -12.44 -1.03 10.98
CA LEU A 102 -13.29 -0.51 12.05
C LEU A 102 -12.52 -0.34 13.37
N TYR A 103 -11.83 -1.39 13.82
CA TYR A 103 -11.01 -1.38 15.03
C TYR A 103 -9.95 -0.26 14.96
N PHE A 104 -9.25 -0.16 13.84
CA PHE A 104 -8.28 0.90 13.61
C PHE A 104 -8.90 2.30 13.72
N THR A 105 -10.08 2.54 13.12
CA THR A 105 -10.77 3.85 13.20
C THR A 105 -11.25 4.20 14.62
N ARG A 106 -11.40 3.21 15.50
CA ARG A 106 -11.76 3.41 16.93
C ARG A 106 -10.55 3.57 17.84
N GLY A 107 -9.34 3.39 17.31
CA GLY A 107 -8.12 3.36 18.11
C GLY A 107 -7.91 2.03 18.83
N GLU A 108 -8.55 0.95 18.38
CA GLU A 108 -8.44 -0.41 18.91
C GLU A 108 -7.36 -1.15 18.09
N GLN A 109 -6.10 -0.72 18.19
CA GLN A 109 -5.06 -1.20 17.26
C GLN A 109 -4.67 -2.67 17.49
N THR A 110 -4.74 -3.17 18.71
CA THR A 110 -4.43 -4.58 19.01
C THR A 110 -5.43 -5.51 18.32
N GLU A 111 -6.71 -5.17 18.37
CA GLU A 111 -7.80 -5.87 17.71
C GLU A 111 -7.67 -5.76 16.18
N ALA A 112 -7.26 -4.59 15.67
CA ALA A 112 -6.98 -4.40 14.26
C ALA A 112 -5.82 -5.30 13.78
N GLU A 113 -4.73 -5.38 14.54
CA GLU A 113 -3.59 -6.26 14.24
C GLU A 113 -4.02 -7.73 14.25
N ALA A 114 -4.72 -8.17 15.30
CA ALA A 114 -5.20 -9.55 15.43
C ALA A 114 -6.12 -9.96 14.28
N ALA A 115 -7.04 -9.07 13.85
CA ALA A 115 -7.93 -9.32 12.72
C ALA A 115 -7.17 -9.44 11.39
N LEU A 116 -6.17 -8.58 11.13
CA LEU A 116 -5.33 -8.69 9.94
C LEU A 116 -4.48 -9.97 9.92
N ILE A 117 -3.88 -10.33 11.06
CA ILE A 117 -3.11 -11.57 11.20
C ILE A 117 -4.00 -12.79 10.94
N THR A 118 -5.22 -12.80 11.51
CA THR A 118 -6.20 -13.86 11.24
C THR A 118 -6.52 -13.95 9.76
N SER A 119 -6.76 -12.81 9.09
CA SER A 119 -7.04 -12.78 7.66
C SER A 119 -5.89 -13.31 6.80
N ILE A 120 -4.63 -13.05 7.18
CA ILE A 120 -3.44 -13.59 6.50
C ILE A 120 -3.37 -15.11 6.66
N GLY A 121 -3.63 -15.63 7.87
CA GLY A 121 -3.74 -17.06 8.12
C GLY A 121 -4.84 -17.72 7.29
N LEU A 122 -5.99 -17.06 7.12
CA LEU A 122 -7.06 -17.54 6.25
C LEU A 122 -6.66 -17.56 4.77
N CYS A 123 -5.89 -16.56 4.30
CA CYS A 123 -5.36 -16.56 2.93
C CYS A 123 -4.43 -17.77 2.71
N GLN A 124 -3.58 -18.08 3.69
CA GLN A 124 -2.73 -19.26 3.64
C GLN A 124 -3.57 -20.55 3.60
N ALA A 125 -4.59 -20.68 4.46
CA ALA A 125 -5.47 -21.86 4.45
C ALA A 125 -6.21 -22.04 3.12
N LEU A 126 -6.72 -20.95 2.52
CA LEU A 126 -7.37 -20.96 1.21
C LEU A 126 -6.41 -21.43 0.11
N ARG A 127 -5.15 -21.02 0.16
CA ARG A 127 -4.13 -21.45 -0.78
C ARG A 127 -3.74 -22.91 -0.60
N ASP A 128 -3.41 -23.30 0.63
CA ASP A 128 -2.84 -24.61 0.92
C ASP A 128 -3.88 -25.73 0.72
N ALA A 129 -5.14 -25.49 1.11
CA ALA A 129 -6.20 -26.49 1.02
C ALA A 129 -7.01 -26.43 -0.28
N TYR A 130 -7.11 -25.27 -0.92
CA TYR A 130 -8.01 -25.05 -2.05
C TYR A 130 -7.34 -24.42 -3.28
N ASP A 131 -6.03 -24.18 -3.28
CA ASP A 131 -5.32 -23.66 -4.46
C ASP A 131 -5.83 -22.29 -4.93
N HIS A 132 -6.21 -21.42 -4.00
CA HIS A 132 -6.56 -20.03 -4.32
C HIS A 132 -5.31 -19.19 -4.59
N GLU A 133 -5.38 -18.31 -5.58
CA GLU A 133 -4.38 -17.28 -5.84
C GLU A 133 -4.59 -16.10 -4.87
N ILE A 134 -3.72 -15.97 -3.87
CA ILE A 134 -3.93 -15.06 -2.73
C ILE A 134 -2.88 -13.95 -2.63
N GLU A 135 -1.83 -14.00 -3.45
CA GLU A 135 -0.61 -13.22 -3.19
C GLU A 135 -0.83 -11.71 -3.15
N VAL A 136 -1.60 -11.16 -4.10
CA VAL A 136 -1.99 -9.73 -4.11
C VAL A 136 -2.64 -9.34 -2.79
N ARG A 137 -3.61 -10.14 -2.33
CA ARG A 137 -4.33 -9.87 -1.09
C ARG A 137 -3.44 -9.99 0.13
N ARG A 138 -2.64 -11.05 0.21
CA ARG A 138 -1.73 -11.30 1.33
C ARG A 138 -0.75 -10.14 1.51
N ILE A 139 -0.21 -9.60 0.42
CA ILE A 139 0.65 -8.41 0.45
C ILE A 139 -0.13 -7.15 0.88
N HIS A 140 -1.35 -6.93 0.37
CA HIS A 140 -2.20 -5.82 0.83
C HIS A 140 -2.50 -5.87 2.34
N LEU A 141 -2.77 -7.05 2.88
CA LEU A 141 -3.01 -7.26 4.31
C LEU A 141 -1.76 -6.97 5.14
N ALA A 142 -0.59 -7.48 4.72
CA ALA A 142 0.68 -7.20 5.38
C ALA A 142 1.02 -5.70 5.33
N ARG A 143 0.74 -5.03 4.20
CA ARG A 143 0.88 -3.58 4.10
C ARG A 143 -0.07 -2.84 5.05
N ASN A 144 -1.28 -3.33 5.29
CA ASN A 144 -2.18 -2.73 6.29
C ASN A 144 -1.65 -2.93 7.72
N LEU A 145 -0.93 -4.02 8.01
CA LEU A 145 -0.26 -4.22 9.29
C LEU A 145 0.83 -3.16 9.54
N ILE A 146 1.54 -2.69 8.52
CA ILE A 146 2.50 -1.57 8.65
C ILE A 146 1.81 -0.36 9.29
N ARG A 147 0.63 0.02 8.79
CA ARG A 147 -0.15 1.14 9.32
C ARG A 147 -0.59 0.94 10.76
N VAL A 148 -1.10 -0.26 11.07
CA VAL A 148 -1.56 -0.59 12.42
C VAL A 148 -0.39 -0.54 13.41
N ARG A 149 0.74 -1.19 13.09
CA ARG A 149 1.95 -1.17 13.92
C ARG A 149 2.52 0.22 14.11
N ALA A 150 2.50 1.05 13.06
CA ALA A 150 2.89 2.46 13.17
C ALA A 150 2.04 3.22 14.20
N ALA A 151 0.72 3.00 14.19
CA ALA A 151 -0.22 3.61 15.12
C ALA A 151 -0.05 3.09 16.57
N MET A 152 0.42 1.85 16.74
CA MET A 152 0.82 1.28 18.04
C MET A 152 2.17 1.80 18.55
N ASN A 153 2.76 2.80 17.89
CA ASN A 153 4.12 3.31 18.15
C ASN A 153 5.23 2.27 17.94
N ARG A 154 4.95 1.18 17.21
CA ARG A 154 5.92 0.16 16.78
C ARG A 154 6.51 0.51 15.42
N ARG A 155 7.03 1.74 15.30
CA ARG A 155 7.49 2.29 14.02
C ARG A 155 8.69 1.55 13.42
N ALA A 156 9.60 1.04 14.27
CA ALA A 156 10.74 0.24 13.82
C ALA A 156 10.25 -1.06 13.15
N ASP A 157 9.37 -1.82 13.82
CA ASP A 157 8.76 -3.03 13.27
C ASP A 157 7.98 -2.75 11.97
N ALA A 158 7.28 -1.63 11.91
CA ALA A 158 6.53 -1.23 10.73
C ALA A 158 7.45 -0.91 9.54
N LEU A 159 8.57 -0.21 9.79
CA LEU A 159 9.57 0.10 8.78
C LEU A 159 10.25 -1.17 8.27
N ASP A 160 10.69 -2.04 9.18
CA ASP A 160 11.30 -3.32 8.87
C ASP A 160 10.37 -4.21 8.01
N MET A 161 9.09 -4.29 8.38
CA MET A 161 8.08 -5.00 7.59
C MET A 161 7.90 -4.39 6.19
N GLY A 162 7.91 -3.05 6.07
CA GLY A 162 7.87 -2.36 4.79
C GLY A 162 9.07 -2.70 3.90
N SER A 163 10.28 -2.70 4.46
CA SER A 163 11.51 -3.11 3.79
C SER A 163 11.43 -4.52 3.22
N HIS A 164 10.99 -5.46 4.06
CA HIS A 164 10.86 -6.86 3.71
C HIS A 164 9.84 -7.07 2.59
N LEU A 165 8.69 -6.37 2.62
CA LEU A 165 7.71 -6.45 1.52
C LEU A 165 8.25 -5.88 0.20
N VAL A 166 9.09 -4.84 0.21
CA VAL A 166 9.74 -4.33 -1.01
C VAL A 166 10.62 -5.42 -1.62
N ARG A 167 11.52 -6.02 -0.83
CA ARG A 167 12.41 -7.12 -1.27
C ARG A 167 11.65 -8.35 -1.73
N TYR A 168 10.57 -8.69 -1.02
CA TYR A 168 9.66 -9.75 -1.42
C TYR A 168 9.05 -9.49 -2.80
N LEU A 169 8.58 -8.26 -3.04
CA LEU A 169 8.06 -7.84 -4.33
C LEU A 169 9.14 -7.76 -5.42
N GLU A 170 10.42 -7.65 -5.09
CA GLU A 170 11.55 -7.78 -6.04
C GLU A 170 11.84 -9.24 -6.43
N GLY A 171 11.24 -10.20 -5.72
CA GLY A 171 11.37 -11.64 -6.00
C GLY A 171 12.23 -12.39 -4.99
N VAL A 172 12.60 -11.78 -3.87
CA VAL A 172 13.32 -12.46 -2.78
C VAL A 172 12.30 -13.06 -1.82
N GLU A 173 11.88 -14.30 -2.08
CA GLU A 173 10.76 -14.95 -1.37
C GLU A 173 11.00 -15.05 0.15
N GLU A 174 12.26 -15.23 0.57
CA GLU A 174 12.67 -15.34 1.97
C GLU A 174 12.45 -14.03 2.76
N CYS A 175 12.27 -12.90 2.06
CA CYS A 175 11.95 -11.61 2.66
C CYS A 175 10.47 -11.43 3.01
N TRP A 176 9.65 -12.48 2.99
CA TRP A 176 8.29 -12.39 3.53
C TRP A 176 8.33 -12.00 5.03
N PRO A 177 7.70 -10.88 5.46
CA PRO A 177 7.89 -10.31 6.80
C PRO A 177 7.16 -11.02 7.94
N LEU A 178 6.31 -12.01 7.63
CA LEU A 178 5.48 -12.72 8.61
C LEU A 178 5.89 -14.19 8.63
N HIS A 179 7.03 -14.48 9.26
CA HIS A 179 7.65 -15.80 9.30
C HIS A 179 6.79 -16.89 9.94
N ASP A 180 5.82 -16.52 10.80
CA ASP A 180 4.85 -17.44 11.38
C ASP A 180 3.79 -17.92 10.37
N PHE A 181 3.76 -17.31 9.18
CA PHE A 181 2.84 -17.64 8.08
C PHE A 181 3.63 -18.04 6.82
N PRO A 182 4.45 -19.11 6.88
CA PRO A 182 5.20 -19.60 5.73
C PRO A 182 4.23 -20.23 4.73
N MET A 183 4.49 -20.06 3.44
CA MET A 183 3.74 -20.78 2.41
C MET A 183 4.30 -22.17 2.20
N THR A 184 3.42 -23.15 1.93
CA THR A 184 3.83 -24.52 1.58
C THR A 184 4.36 -24.63 0.16
N ARG A 185 4.08 -23.63 -0.69
CA ARG A 185 4.43 -23.54 -2.10
C ARG A 185 5.01 -22.16 -2.44
N PRO A 186 5.77 -22.02 -3.54
CA PRO A 186 6.28 -20.72 -3.99
C PRO A 186 5.14 -19.70 -4.20
N PRO A 187 5.34 -18.40 -3.93
CA PRO A 187 4.34 -17.33 -4.12
C PRO A 187 3.65 -17.35 -5.49
N ASP A 188 2.39 -16.90 -5.54
CA ASP A 188 1.67 -16.83 -6.83
C ASP A 188 2.37 -15.81 -7.73
N HIS A 189 2.40 -16.07 -9.04
CA HIS A 189 3.02 -15.15 -9.98
C HIS A 189 2.20 -13.85 -10.06
N LEU A 190 2.83 -12.74 -9.70
CA LEU A 190 2.26 -11.40 -9.84
C LEU A 190 2.68 -10.80 -11.18
N LEU A 191 1.72 -10.21 -11.89
CA LEU A 191 2.02 -9.41 -13.07
C LEU A 191 2.89 -8.21 -12.68
N ILE A 192 3.72 -7.73 -13.60
CA ILE A 192 4.63 -6.63 -13.31
C ILE A 192 3.89 -5.36 -12.84
N ASP A 193 2.74 -5.05 -13.45
CA ASP A 193 1.89 -3.92 -13.06
C ASP A 193 1.34 -4.08 -11.64
N GLU A 194 1.04 -5.31 -11.22
CA GLU A 194 0.57 -5.63 -9.86
C GLU A 194 1.69 -5.42 -8.85
N ARG A 195 2.90 -5.91 -9.16
CA ARG A 195 4.09 -5.74 -8.32
C ARG A 195 4.37 -4.26 -8.09
N PHE A 196 4.39 -3.45 -9.15
CA PHE A 196 4.63 -2.01 -9.00
C PHE A 196 3.50 -1.27 -8.29
N ALA A 197 2.24 -1.65 -8.52
CA ALA A 197 1.12 -1.04 -7.80
C ALA A 197 1.19 -1.32 -6.29
N LEU A 198 1.53 -2.55 -5.90
CA LEU A 198 1.76 -2.91 -4.49
C LEU A 198 2.99 -2.20 -3.93
N MET A 199 4.07 -2.12 -4.71
CA MET A 199 5.29 -1.41 -4.35
C MET A 199 5.01 0.07 -4.04
N ASP A 200 4.29 0.77 -4.93
CA ASP A 200 3.93 2.18 -4.74
C ASP A 200 3.13 2.42 -3.45
N GLN A 201 2.26 1.47 -3.09
CA GLN A 201 1.52 1.53 -1.84
C GLN A 201 2.39 1.34 -0.61
N ILE A 202 3.37 0.41 -0.66
CA ILE A 202 4.30 0.15 0.44
C ILE A 202 5.29 1.31 0.61
N LEU A 203 5.85 1.83 -0.49
CA LEU A 203 6.72 3.02 -0.47
C LEU A 203 5.98 4.23 0.12
N GLY A 204 4.69 4.38 -0.20
CA GLY A 204 3.83 5.39 0.43
C GLY A 204 3.75 5.24 1.96
N GLU A 205 3.64 4.02 2.48
CA GLU A 205 3.66 3.80 3.94
C GLU A 205 5.03 4.09 4.56
N ILE A 206 6.11 3.71 3.87
CA ILE A 206 7.48 4.02 4.30
C ILE A 206 7.69 5.54 4.37
N ALA A 207 7.23 6.31 3.37
CA ALA A 207 7.34 7.76 3.37
C ALA A 207 6.68 8.39 4.61
N LEU A 208 5.52 7.88 5.02
CA LEU A 208 4.80 8.34 6.22
C LEU A 208 5.49 7.94 7.53
N LEU A 209 6.21 6.81 7.54
CA LEU A 209 6.97 6.34 8.70
C LEU A 209 8.23 7.14 8.97
N VAL A 210 8.92 7.56 7.90
CA VAL A 210 10.20 8.28 7.97
C VAL A 210 10.15 9.64 7.27
N PRO A 211 9.34 10.60 7.77
CA PRO A 211 9.31 11.95 7.21
C PRO A 211 10.68 12.63 7.33
N PRO A 212 11.16 13.34 6.30
CA PRO A 212 12.44 14.04 6.34
C PRO A 212 12.54 15.09 7.45
N GLY A 213 13.76 15.40 7.88
CA GLY A 213 14.04 16.46 8.86
C GLY A 213 13.62 16.18 10.30
N ARG A 214 13.02 15.02 10.60
CA ARG A 214 12.64 14.63 11.97
C ARG A 214 13.74 13.82 12.64
N ALA A 215 14.11 14.19 13.86
CA ALA A 215 15.10 13.45 14.66
C ALA A 215 14.68 11.99 14.92
N MET A 216 13.38 11.72 15.06
CA MET A 216 12.86 10.36 15.18
C MET A 216 13.13 9.52 13.92
N SER A 217 12.89 10.08 12.72
CA SER A 217 13.16 9.39 11.45
C SER A 217 14.64 9.00 11.33
N ARG A 218 15.55 9.93 11.66
CA ARG A 218 16.99 9.64 11.71
C ARG A 218 17.33 8.50 12.66
N ARG A 219 16.72 8.47 13.85
CA ARG A 219 16.92 7.37 14.81
C ARG A 219 16.40 6.03 14.27
N LEU A 220 15.22 6.02 13.65
CA LEU A 220 14.62 4.82 13.05
C LEU A 220 15.49 4.26 11.91
N VAL A 221 15.98 5.13 11.03
CA VAL A 221 16.89 4.75 9.93
C VAL A 221 18.23 4.27 10.49
N ALA A 222 18.79 4.95 11.50
CA ALA A 222 20.07 4.59 12.13
C ALA A 222 19.99 3.28 12.95
N SER A 223 18.84 2.95 13.53
CA SER A 223 18.67 1.74 14.35
C SER A 223 18.66 0.43 13.54
N ARG A 224 18.91 0.49 12.22
CA ARG A 224 18.94 -0.67 11.32
C ARG A 224 17.67 -1.51 11.39
N ALA A 225 16.51 -0.87 11.58
CA ALA A 225 15.23 -1.53 11.45
C ALA A 225 15.04 -1.94 9.97
N GLY A 226 15.55 -3.13 9.65
CA GLY A 226 15.33 -3.88 8.42
C GLY A 226 15.91 -3.29 7.15
N TRP A 227 17.15 -3.67 6.81
CA TRP A 227 17.65 -3.97 5.45
C TRP A 227 17.56 -2.96 4.29
N LEU A 228 16.69 -1.95 4.30
CA LEU A 228 16.41 -1.01 3.20
C LEU A 228 17.61 -0.17 2.72
N PHE A 229 18.76 -0.34 3.35
CA PHE A 229 19.88 0.60 3.32
C PHE A 229 21.27 -0.07 3.34
N ALA A 230 21.35 -1.41 3.28
CA ALA A 230 22.57 -2.13 3.66
C ALA A 230 23.40 -2.75 2.52
N GLU A 231 22.98 -2.66 1.25
CA GLU A 231 23.86 -3.02 0.14
C GLU A 231 24.00 -1.84 -0.83
N ASP A 232 25.21 -1.31 -0.96
CA ASP A 232 25.62 -0.30 -1.94
C ASP A 232 25.57 -0.81 -3.39
N LYS A 233 24.80 -1.87 -3.66
CA LYS A 233 24.66 -2.40 -5.00
C LYS A 233 23.52 -1.64 -5.67
N PRO A 234 23.80 -0.69 -6.58
CA PRO A 234 22.74 -0.12 -7.40
C PRO A 234 22.06 -1.28 -8.11
N SER A 235 20.78 -1.51 -7.82
CA SER A 235 20.01 -2.48 -8.56
C SER A 235 19.95 -2.00 -10.00
N THR A 236 20.66 -2.72 -10.87
CA THR A 236 20.50 -2.59 -12.30
C THR A 236 19.28 -3.42 -12.69
N GLY A 237 18.35 -2.85 -13.46
CA GLY A 237 17.21 -3.60 -14.01
C GLY A 237 15.86 -3.00 -13.65
N GLU A 238 14.86 -3.87 -13.56
CA GLU A 238 13.45 -3.52 -13.47
C GLU A 238 13.10 -2.64 -12.24
N PHE A 239 13.76 -2.87 -11.10
CA PHE A 239 13.48 -2.18 -9.84
C PHE A 239 14.36 -0.95 -9.55
N ALA A 240 15.22 -0.53 -10.49
CA ALA A 240 16.17 0.56 -10.28
C ALA A 240 15.52 1.88 -9.80
N ALA A 241 14.28 2.16 -10.22
CA ALA A 241 13.53 3.32 -9.73
C ALA A 241 13.16 3.19 -8.23
N VAL A 242 12.77 2.00 -7.78
CA VAL A 242 12.44 1.73 -6.38
C VAL A 242 13.66 1.98 -5.49
N ASP A 243 14.82 1.47 -5.89
CA ASP A 243 16.08 1.69 -5.17
C ASP A 243 16.51 3.14 -5.16
N ALA A 244 16.40 3.84 -6.30
CA ALA A 244 16.66 5.27 -6.37
C ALA A 244 15.73 6.05 -5.43
N TRP A 245 14.45 5.67 -5.34
CA TRP A 245 13.51 6.31 -4.41
C TRP A 245 13.91 6.09 -2.94
N LEU A 246 14.26 4.85 -2.58
CA LEU A 246 14.67 4.50 -1.21
C LEU A 246 15.96 5.19 -0.80
N ALA A 247 16.96 5.22 -1.70
CA ALA A 247 18.21 5.92 -1.47
C ALA A 247 18.01 7.44 -1.35
N ALA A 248 17.15 8.04 -2.18
CA ALA A 248 16.78 9.45 -2.03
C ALA A 248 16.10 9.68 -0.67
N ARG A 249 15.11 8.86 -0.31
CA ARG A 249 14.39 8.99 0.98
C ARG A 249 15.35 8.91 2.17
N ARG A 250 16.32 8.01 2.15
CA ARG A 250 17.37 7.92 3.18
C ARG A 250 18.16 9.22 3.28
N ALA A 251 18.69 9.70 2.16
CA ALA A 251 19.50 10.91 2.11
C ALA A 251 18.71 12.14 2.60
N ALA A 252 17.41 12.23 2.26
CA ALA A 252 16.53 13.27 2.78
C ALA A 252 16.35 13.20 4.31
N VAL A 253 16.23 12.00 4.87
CA VAL A 253 16.15 11.80 6.33
C VAL A 253 17.44 12.19 7.02
N ASP A 254 18.57 11.80 6.44
CA ASP A 254 19.92 12.07 6.98
C ASP A 254 20.33 13.55 6.80
N GLY A 255 19.65 14.29 5.93
CA GLY A 255 19.96 15.69 5.60
C GLY A 255 21.10 15.83 4.58
N ASP A 256 21.43 14.75 3.86
CA ASP A 256 22.41 14.76 2.78
C ASP A 256 21.74 15.22 1.47
N ALA A 257 21.68 16.53 1.29
CA ALA A 257 21.08 17.15 0.11
C ALA A 257 21.75 16.73 -1.20
N SER A 258 23.06 16.48 -1.21
CA SER A 258 23.78 16.13 -2.44
C SER A 258 23.38 14.74 -2.92
N THR A 259 23.45 13.76 -2.03
CA THR A 259 23.03 12.38 -2.32
C THR A 259 21.54 12.31 -2.63
N PHE A 260 20.71 13.08 -1.92
CA PHE A 260 19.28 13.19 -2.21
C PHE A 260 19.01 13.63 -3.65
N LEU A 261 19.67 14.69 -4.13
CA LEU A 261 19.47 15.20 -5.50
C LEU A 261 19.94 14.21 -6.57
N VAL A 262 21.05 13.49 -6.33
CA VAL A 262 21.56 12.46 -7.24
C VAL A 262 20.52 11.35 -7.44
N HIS A 263 20.00 10.79 -6.36
CA HIS A 263 19.03 9.69 -6.44
C HIS A 263 17.65 10.17 -6.90
N THR A 264 17.24 11.38 -6.52
CA THR A 264 15.99 11.99 -7.01
C THR A 264 16.01 12.16 -8.52
N ARG A 265 17.14 12.59 -9.10
CA ARG A 265 17.33 12.66 -10.55
C ARG A 265 17.22 11.27 -11.20
N ALA A 266 17.84 10.25 -10.59
CA ALA A 266 17.78 8.88 -11.11
C ALA A 266 16.34 8.33 -11.10
N PHE A 267 15.60 8.54 -10.01
CA PHE A 267 14.20 8.16 -9.90
C PHE A 267 13.33 8.85 -10.96
N PHE A 268 13.46 10.18 -11.10
CA PHE A 268 12.63 10.95 -12.03
C PHE A 268 12.93 10.71 -13.51
N ALA A 269 14.09 10.14 -13.85
CA ALA A 269 14.46 9.82 -15.23
C ALA A 269 13.48 8.83 -15.90
N GLY A 270 12.84 7.95 -15.13
CA GLY A 270 11.85 6.99 -15.62
C GLY A 270 10.43 7.56 -15.81
N GLY A 271 10.18 8.81 -15.40
CA GLY A 271 8.83 9.36 -15.34
C GLY A 271 7.96 8.73 -14.26
N ARG A 272 6.71 9.20 -14.14
CA ARG A 272 5.79 8.81 -13.05
C ARG A 272 5.49 7.31 -13.03
N GLY A 273 5.33 6.69 -14.20
CA GLY A 273 5.04 5.26 -14.35
C GLY A 273 3.93 4.78 -13.42
N TYR A 274 4.17 3.59 -12.82
CA TYR A 274 3.30 2.96 -11.82
C TYR A 274 3.55 3.45 -10.38
N LEU A 275 4.63 4.18 -10.14
CA LEU A 275 5.07 4.64 -8.82
C LEU A 275 4.51 6.03 -8.50
N PHE A 276 3.19 6.21 -8.61
CA PHE A 276 2.57 7.54 -8.47
C PHE A 276 2.71 8.15 -7.08
N ARG A 277 2.41 7.38 -6.02
CA ARG A 277 2.51 7.87 -4.64
C ARG A 277 3.97 8.19 -4.32
N ALA A 278 4.88 7.27 -4.61
CA ALA A 278 6.31 7.47 -4.43
C ALA A 278 6.80 8.72 -5.18
N TRP A 279 6.35 8.93 -6.42
CA TRP A 279 6.65 10.14 -7.20
C TRP A 279 6.17 11.41 -6.52
N ARG A 280 4.91 11.43 -6.05
CA ARG A 280 4.35 12.58 -5.33
C ARG A 280 5.14 12.89 -4.06
N GLU A 281 5.39 11.88 -3.22
CA GLU A 281 6.09 12.07 -1.96
C GLU A 281 7.53 12.55 -2.17
N LEU A 282 8.23 12.06 -3.21
CA LEU A 282 9.59 12.54 -3.51
C LEU A 282 9.59 13.95 -4.11
N THR A 283 8.54 14.32 -4.85
CA THR A 283 8.37 15.69 -5.36
C THR A 283 8.23 16.68 -4.20
N LEU A 284 7.46 16.33 -3.17
CA LEU A 284 7.31 17.16 -1.97
C LEU A 284 8.63 17.32 -1.23
N ASP A 285 9.39 16.24 -1.07
CA ASP A 285 10.74 16.31 -0.47
C ASP A 285 11.68 17.19 -1.29
N LEU A 286 11.62 17.10 -2.63
CA LEU A 286 12.47 17.91 -3.50
C LEU A 286 12.16 19.40 -3.35
N ILE A 287 10.88 19.77 -3.28
CA ILE A 287 10.46 21.15 -3.01
C ILE A 287 11.03 21.62 -1.67
N ALA A 288 10.87 20.81 -0.61
CA ALA A 288 11.38 21.15 0.72
C ALA A 288 12.92 21.27 0.75
N CYS A 289 13.63 20.38 0.06
CA CYS A 289 15.09 20.41 -0.08
C CYS A 289 15.54 21.68 -0.81
N CYS A 290 14.89 22.03 -1.92
CA CYS A 290 15.20 23.24 -2.67
C CYS A 290 14.94 24.52 -1.84
N GLN A 291 13.85 24.59 -1.08
CA GLN A 291 13.57 25.69 -0.16
C GLN A 291 14.64 25.82 0.93
N TYR A 292 15.18 24.70 1.41
CA TYR A 292 16.26 24.68 2.38
C TYR A 292 17.59 25.18 1.80
N ILE A 293 17.93 24.78 0.57
CA ILE A 293 19.18 25.18 -0.11
C ILE A 293 19.13 26.64 -0.59
N ALA A 294 17.98 27.11 -1.04
CA ALA A 294 17.79 28.45 -1.62
C ALA A 294 16.57 29.17 -0.99
N PRO A 295 16.66 29.57 0.29
CA PRO A 295 15.54 30.18 1.02
C PRO A 295 15.16 31.58 0.52
N ASP A 296 16.05 32.22 -0.25
CA ASP A 296 15.93 33.60 -0.74
C ASP A 296 15.12 33.76 -2.04
N LYS A 297 14.59 32.67 -2.62
CA LYS A 297 13.85 32.68 -3.89
C LYS A 297 12.41 32.14 -3.78
N PRO A 298 11.54 32.73 -2.94
CA PRO A 298 10.21 32.21 -2.68
C PRO A 298 9.29 32.18 -3.91
N GLU A 299 9.51 33.06 -4.88
CA GLU A 299 8.75 33.17 -6.13
C GLU A 299 8.87 31.94 -7.05
N LEU A 300 9.93 31.15 -6.93
CA LEU A 300 10.10 29.92 -7.71
C LEU A 300 9.14 28.80 -7.28
N TRP A 301 8.53 28.88 -6.09
CA TRP A 301 7.80 27.77 -5.47
C TRP A 301 6.27 27.93 -5.53
N ARG A 302 5.73 29.14 -5.65
CA ARG A 302 4.28 29.41 -5.55
C ARG A 302 3.42 28.81 -6.68
N ASN A 303 4.01 28.53 -7.85
CA ASN A 303 3.28 28.01 -9.00
C ASN A 303 3.12 26.47 -9.00
N LEU A 304 3.68 25.77 -8.01
CA LEU A 304 3.62 24.31 -7.94
C LEU A 304 2.37 23.80 -7.18
N ASP A 305 1.75 24.63 -6.35
CA ASP A 305 0.58 24.25 -5.55
C ASP A 305 -0.74 24.33 -6.35
N ASP A 306 -0.84 25.22 -7.35
CA ASP A 306 -2.10 25.49 -8.08
C ASP A 306 -2.40 24.51 -9.24
N ASP A 307 -1.40 23.80 -9.77
CA ASP A 307 -1.53 23.05 -11.03
C ASP A 307 -1.84 21.53 -10.90
N GLY A 308 -2.28 21.05 -9.73
CA GLY A 308 -2.98 19.75 -9.68
C GLY A 308 -2.66 18.78 -8.54
N VAL A 309 -2.16 19.24 -7.40
CA VAL A 309 -2.14 18.41 -6.17
C VAL A 309 -3.47 18.60 -5.42
N GLY A 310 -4.59 18.28 -6.08
CA GLY A 310 -5.88 18.23 -5.41
C GLY A 310 -5.85 17.21 -4.27
N ASN A 311 -6.28 17.63 -3.08
CA ASN A 311 -6.43 16.78 -1.89
C ASN A 311 -7.33 15.57 -2.19
N ALA A 312 -6.71 14.45 -2.54
CA ALA A 312 -7.34 13.13 -2.47
C ALA A 312 -6.97 12.51 -1.12
N THR A 313 -7.68 12.91 -0.07
CA THR A 313 -7.84 12.11 1.16
C THR A 313 -8.86 11.02 0.92
#